data_AF-A0A7S0DTC8-F1
#
_entry.id   AF-A0A7S0DTC8-F1
#
_cell.length_a   1.000
_cell.length_b   1.000
_cell.length_c   1.000
_cell.angle_alpha   90.00
_cell.angle_beta   90.00
_cell.angle_gamma   90.00
#
_symmetry.space_group_name_H-M   'P 1'
#
loop_
_entity.id
_entity.type
_entity.pdbx_description
1 polymer ?
#
loop_
_entity_poly.entity_id
_entity_poly.type
_entity_poly.pdbx_seq_one_letter_code
_entity_poly.pdbx_strand_id
1 'polypeptide(L)'
;EISANCLLESFRDYTVGNTAGLKGVFGNVDHYMLLTDENFNQGIIGLAYVKGMCTSWSNSVIQSTSNSVVYTAYICAHELGHAFGMVHDSSSGFVMQSTVSFRNIPRDFSSTSRAEIDTFMNTVSLSCLAN
;
A
#
# COMPACT_ATOMS: atom_id res chain seq x y z
N GLU A 1 -15.43 8.35 -11.33
CA GLU A 1 -14.31 8.39 -10.37
C GLU A 1 -14.85 8.29 -8.96
N ILE A 2 -14.15 7.61 -8.05
CA ILE A 2 -14.53 7.45 -6.63
C ILE A 2 -13.47 8.06 -5.70
N SER A 3 -13.84 8.32 -4.44
CA SER A 3 -12.90 8.83 -3.43
C SER A 3 -12.02 7.69 -2.90
N ALA A 4 -10.70 7.76 -3.14
CA ALA A 4 -9.74 6.80 -2.59
C ALA A 4 -9.76 6.77 -1.06
N ASN A 5 -9.92 7.95 -0.42
CA ASN A 5 -10.03 8.06 1.04
C ASN A 5 -11.25 7.29 1.58
N CYS A 6 -12.44 7.54 1.03
CA CYS A 6 -13.66 6.88 1.49
C CYS A 6 -13.61 5.37 1.22
N LEU A 7 -13.01 4.95 0.10
CA LEU A 7 -12.83 3.54 -0.22
C LEU A 7 -11.87 2.86 0.77
N LEU A 8 -10.72 3.48 1.05
CA LEU A 8 -9.74 2.95 2.00
C LEU A 8 -10.32 2.83 3.42
N GLU A 9 -11.04 3.85 3.87
CA GLU A 9 -11.74 3.83 5.17
C GLU A 9 -12.78 2.71 5.24
N SER A 10 -13.64 2.60 4.22
CA SER A 10 -14.66 1.56 4.16
C SER A 10 -14.05 0.16 4.09
N PHE A 11 -12.95 0.00 3.35
CA PHE A 11 -12.24 -1.27 3.23
C PHE A 11 -11.57 -1.69 4.55
N ARG A 12 -10.95 -0.74 5.26
CA ARG A 12 -10.42 -0.97 6.61
C ARG A 12 -11.52 -1.45 7.55
N ASP A 13 -12.65 -0.75 7.59
CA ASP A 13 -13.78 -1.11 8.45
C ASP A 13 -14.33 -2.50 8.12
N TYR A 14 -14.40 -2.84 6.83
CA TYR A 14 -14.74 -4.19 6.40
C TYR A 14 -13.74 -5.23 6.92
N THR A 15 -12.43 -5.02 6.76
CA THR A 15 -11.43 -6.01 7.20
C THR A 15 -11.41 -6.18 8.71
N VAL A 16 -11.56 -5.10 9.47
CA VAL A 16 -11.64 -5.14 10.93
C VAL A 16 -12.92 -5.85 11.38
N GLY A 17 -14.07 -5.49 10.81
CA GLY A 17 -15.37 -6.08 11.16
C GLY A 17 -15.53 -7.55 10.78
N ASN A 18 -14.75 -8.05 9.81
CA ASN A 18 -14.87 -9.41 9.29
C ASN A 18 -13.64 -10.29 9.57
N THR A 19 -12.81 -9.94 10.55
CA THR A 19 -11.53 -10.61 10.86
C THR A 19 -11.65 -12.14 10.94
N ALA A 20 -12.66 -12.66 11.65
CA ALA A 20 -12.83 -14.12 11.81
C ALA A 20 -13.18 -14.83 10.49
N GLY A 21 -14.04 -14.20 9.67
CA GLY A 21 -14.42 -14.73 8.36
C GLY A 21 -13.25 -14.71 7.38
N LEU A 22 -12.53 -13.59 7.33
CA LEU A 22 -11.34 -13.45 6.48
C LEU A 22 -10.23 -14.42 6.89
N LYS A 23 -10.03 -14.64 8.20
CA LYS A 23 -9.10 -15.66 8.70
C LYS A 23 -9.49 -17.07 8.26
N GLY A 24 -10.78 -17.38 8.20
CA GLY A 24 -11.27 -18.67 7.71
C GLY A 24 -11.00 -18.91 6.22
N VAL A 25 -10.91 -17.84 5.42
CA VAL A 25 -10.67 -17.93 3.96
C VAL A 25 -9.18 -17.85 3.62
N PHE A 26 -8.47 -16.91 4.22
CA PHE A 26 -7.10 -16.56 3.84
C PHE A 26 -6.04 -16.99 4.87
N GLY A 27 -6.45 -17.46 6.05
CA GLY A 27 -5.53 -17.74 7.16
C GLY A 27 -5.07 -16.46 7.87
N ASN A 28 -3.86 -16.47 8.40
CA ASN A 28 -3.27 -15.25 8.97
C ASN A 28 -2.87 -14.32 7.82
N VAL A 29 -3.33 -13.07 7.87
CA VAL A 29 -3.06 -12.04 6.85
C VAL A 29 -2.43 -10.84 7.54
N ASP A 30 -1.30 -10.39 7.00
CA ASP A 30 -0.54 -9.27 7.56
C ASP A 30 -0.97 -7.92 6.97
N HIS A 31 -1.40 -7.92 5.71
CA HIS A 31 -1.82 -6.74 4.97
C HIS A 31 -2.87 -7.08 3.91
N TYR A 32 -3.89 -6.22 3.77
CA TYR A 32 -4.94 -6.37 2.77
C TYR A 32 -4.80 -5.30 1.68
N MET A 33 -4.81 -5.72 0.41
CA MET A 33 -4.84 -4.81 -0.74
C MET A 33 -6.13 -5.01 -1.53
N LEU A 34 -6.87 -3.93 -1.80
CA LEU A 34 -8.02 -3.96 -2.69
C LEU A 34 -7.63 -3.40 -4.05
N LEU A 35 -7.59 -4.26 -5.08
CA LEU A 35 -7.41 -3.86 -6.46
C LEU A 35 -8.79 -3.63 -7.09
N THR A 36 -8.98 -2.47 -7.72
CA THR A 36 -10.26 -2.10 -8.34
C THR A 36 -10.05 -1.52 -9.74
N ASP A 37 -11.02 -1.75 -10.64
CA ASP A 37 -11.09 -1.12 -11.98
C ASP A 37 -11.82 0.23 -11.94
N GLU A 38 -12.12 0.73 -10.75
CA GLU A 38 -12.68 2.07 -10.56
C GLU A 38 -11.58 3.12 -10.61
N ASN A 39 -11.78 4.18 -11.40
CA ASN A 39 -10.88 5.34 -11.37
C ASN A 39 -11.07 6.12 -10.06
N PHE A 40 -9.99 6.50 -9.39
CA PHE A 40 -10.04 7.39 -8.23
C PHE A 40 -10.03 8.86 -8.69
N ASN A 41 -10.52 9.75 -7.83
CA ASN A 41 -10.50 11.19 -8.09
C ASN A 41 -9.14 11.82 -7.76
N GLN A 42 -8.94 13.07 -8.19
CA GLN A 42 -7.78 13.91 -7.83
C GLN A 42 -6.41 13.38 -8.29
N GLY A 43 -6.39 12.47 -9.27
CA GLY A 43 -5.14 11.90 -9.81
C GLY A 43 -4.47 10.89 -8.87
N ILE A 44 -5.15 10.46 -7.81
CA ILE A 44 -4.71 9.38 -6.93
C ILE A 44 -4.81 8.06 -7.72
N ILE A 45 -3.82 7.18 -7.59
CA ILE A 45 -3.82 5.85 -8.25
C ILE A 45 -3.64 4.71 -7.24
N GLY A 46 -3.28 5.03 -6.01
CA GLY A 46 -3.17 4.13 -4.87
C GLY A 46 -3.27 4.94 -3.59
N LEU A 47 -3.67 4.28 -2.50
CA LEU A 47 -3.66 4.90 -1.18
C LEU A 47 -3.50 3.85 -0.08
N ALA A 48 -2.67 4.15 0.91
CA ALA A 48 -2.46 3.32 2.10
C ALA A 48 -2.28 4.17 3.37
N TYR A 49 -2.47 3.52 4.52
CA TYR A 49 -2.12 4.12 5.80
C TYR A 49 -0.61 4.01 6.05
N VAL A 50 0.02 5.14 6.33
CA VAL A 50 1.44 5.18 6.69
C VAL A 50 1.67 4.48 8.03
N LYS A 51 2.66 3.59 8.11
CA LYS A 51 2.96 2.77 9.31
C LYS A 51 1.80 1.85 9.73
N GLY A 52 0.97 1.43 8.77
CA GLY A 52 -0.20 0.58 9.01
C GLY A 52 0.10 -0.91 9.22
N MET A 53 1.29 -1.40 8.83
CA MET A 53 1.62 -2.83 8.86
C MET A 53 1.43 -3.47 10.23
N CYS A 54 0.90 -4.70 10.27
CA CYS A 54 0.54 -5.45 11.49
C CYS A 54 -0.48 -4.76 12.43
N THR A 55 -1.20 -3.74 11.97
CA THR A 55 -2.25 -3.08 12.76
C THR A 55 -3.61 -3.24 12.11
N SER A 56 -4.67 -2.74 12.76
CA SER A 56 -6.01 -2.61 12.15
C SER A 56 -6.05 -1.66 10.93
N TRP A 57 -4.95 -0.98 10.64
CA TRP A 57 -4.79 -0.06 9.52
C TRP A 57 -3.94 -0.67 8.38
N SER A 58 -3.66 -1.97 8.43
CA SER A 58 -2.86 -2.68 7.42
C SER A 58 -3.67 -2.94 6.14
N ASN A 59 -4.04 -1.84 5.48
CA ASN A 59 -4.88 -1.83 4.28
C ASN A 59 -4.34 -0.85 3.24
N SER A 60 -4.54 -1.20 1.98
CA SER A 60 -4.33 -0.30 0.83
C SER A 60 -5.38 -0.51 -0.25
N VAL A 61 -5.60 0.51 -1.07
CA VAL A 61 -6.47 0.47 -2.24
C VAL A 61 -5.67 0.85 -3.49
N ILE A 62 -5.85 0.11 -4.57
CA ILE A 62 -5.04 0.20 -5.80
C ILE A 62 -5.98 0.36 -6.99
N GLN A 63 -5.79 1.43 -7.76
CA GLN A 63 -6.44 1.59 -9.05
C GLN A 63 -5.72 0.71 -10.08
N SER A 64 -6.40 -0.31 -10.59
CA SER A 64 -5.86 -1.30 -11.52
C SER A 64 -6.51 -1.20 -12.91
N THR A 65 -6.75 0.02 -13.40
CA THR A 65 -7.38 0.28 -14.71
C THR A 65 -6.43 0.14 -15.90
N SER A 66 -5.13 -0.07 -15.65
CA SER A 66 -4.13 -0.29 -16.70
C SER A 66 -4.03 -1.76 -17.08
N ASN A 67 -3.91 -2.06 -18.37
CA ASN A 67 -3.56 -3.40 -18.84
C ASN A 67 -2.09 -3.80 -18.51
N SER A 68 -1.31 -2.90 -17.92
CA SER A 68 0.08 -3.16 -17.55
C SER A 68 0.17 -3.71 -16.12
N VAL A 69 0.42 -5.02 -16.00
CA VAL A 69 0.69 -5.68 -14.72
C VAL A 69 1.87 -5.04 -13.99
N VAL A 70 2.89 -4.60 -14.72
CA VAL A 70 4.07 -3.93 -14.14
C VAL A 70 3.70 -2.60 -13.49
N TYR A 71 2.74 -1.87 -14.07
CA TYR A 71 2.26 -0.61 -13.51
C TYR A 71 1.44 -0.85 -12.23
N THR A 72 0.50 -1.78 -12.26
CA THR A 72 -0.27 -2.15 -11.06
C THR A 72 0.66 -2.67 -9.95
N ALA A 73 1.64 -3.52 -10.28
CA ALA A 73 2.61 -4.03 -9.30
C ALA A 73 3.46 -2.92 -8.68
N TYR A 74 3.84 -1.90 -9.47
CA TYR A 74 4.51 -0.71 -8.94
C TYR A 74 3.64 0.04 -7.92
N ILE A 75 2.36 0.26 -8.21
CA ILE A 75 1.45 0.94 -7.27
C ILE A 75 1.30 0.09 -6.00
N CYS A 76 1.13 -1.23 -6.13
CA CYS A 76 1.10 -2.13 -4.96
C CYS A 76 2.37 -2.00 -4.10
N ALA A 77 3.55 -1.95 -4.72
CA ALA A 77 4.82 -1.80 -4.01
C ALA A 77 4.93 -0.43 -3.32
N HIS A 78 4.48 0.63 -3.99
CA HIS A 78 4.43 1.99 -3.44
C HIS A 78 3.53 2.06 -2.18
N GLU A 79 2.29 1.56 -2.30
CA GLU A 79 1.34 1.58 -1.18
C GLU A 79 1.76 0.67 -0.02
N LEU A 80 2.38 -0.47 -0.33
CA LEU A 80 2.98 -1.33 0.70
C LEU A 80 4.15 -0.63 1.41
N GLY A 81 4.94 0.17 0.68
CA GLY A 81 5.99 1.02 1.25
C GLY A 81 5.45 1.96 2.32
N HIS A 82 4.31 2.61 2.05
CA HIS A 82 3.61 3.41 3.06
C HIS A 82 3.19 2.58 4.29
N ALA A 83 2.65 1.37 4.10
CA ALA A 83 2.31 0.49 5.23
C ALA A 83 3.53 0.17 6.11
N PHE A 84 4.72 0.07 5.51
CA PHE A 84 6.02 -0.08 6.18
C PHE A 84 6.64 1.25 6.67
N GLY A 85 5.91 2.35 6.59
CA GLY A 85 6.31 3.65 7.15
C GLY A 85 7.19 4.50 6.24
N MET A 86 7.40 4.10 4.98
CA MET A 86 8.08 4.94 4.00
C MET A 86 7.22 6.15 3.64
N VAL A 87 7.85 7.29 3.40
CA VAL A 87 7.18 8.48 2.85
C VAL A 87 7.70 8.79 1.45
N HIS A 88 7.09 9.77 0.78
CA HIS A 88 7.48 10.10 -0.57
C HIS A 88 8.94 10.56 -0.67
N ASP A 89 9.65 10.03 -1.66
CA ASP A 89 10.96 10.54 -2.05
C ASP A 89 10.85 11.97 -2.61
N SER A 90 11.81 12.82 -2.29
CA SER A 90 11.94 14.15 -2.90
C SER A 90 12.47 14.11 -4.34
N SER A 91 13.03 12.96 -4.74
CA SER A 91 13.59 12.71 -6.08
C SER A 91 12.73 11.71 -6.85
N SER A 92 12.75 11.81 -8.18
CA SER A 92 12.07 10.88 -9.06
C SER A 92 12.94 9.65 -9.39
N GLY A 93 12.32 8.62 -9.96
CA GLY A 93 13.04 7.41 -10.40
C GLY A 93 13.16 6.33 -9.32
N PHE A 94 12.45 6.47 -8.20
CA PHE A 94 12.36 5.47 -7.14
C PHE A 94 10.91 5.10 -6.86
N VAL A 95 10.69 3.93 -6.25
CA VAL A 95 9.34 3.40 -5.98
C VAL A 95 8.49 4.38 -5.19
N MET A 96 9.05 5.12 -4.23
CA MET A 96 8.30 6.06 -3.38
C MET A 96 8.19 7.47 -3.94
N GLN A 97 8.47 7.72 -5.23
CA GLN A 97 8.20 9.04 -5.82
C GLN A 97 6.71 9.39 -5.76
N SER A 98 6.37 10.65 -5.50
CA SER A 98 4.97 11.10 -5.31
C SER A 98 4.11 11.11 -6.59
N THR A 99 4.75 11.02 -7.76
CA THR A 99 4.06 10.98 -9.06
C THR A 99 4.80 10.03 -10.00
N VAL A 100 4.05 9.28 -10.80
CA VAL A 100 4.61 8.31 -11.75
C VAL A 100 4.00 8.52 -13.13
N SER A 101 4.77 8.23 -14.18
CA SER A 101 4.24 8.10 -15.53
C SER A 101 4.29 6.65 -15.99
N PHE A 102 3.33 6.25 -16.83
CA PHE A 102 3.32 4.94 -17.46
C PHE A 102 4.57 4.62 -18.30
N ARG A 103 5.37 5.64 -18.68
CA ARG A 103 6.56 5.48 -19.53
C ARG A 103 7.82 5.16 -18.73
N ASN A 104 7.86 5.51 -17.45
CA ASN A 104 9.03 5.32 -16.60
C ASN A 104 8.59 4.83 -15.22
N ILE A 105 8.53 3.51 -15.09
CA ILE A 105 8.11 2.81 -13.86
C ILE A 105 9.38 2.36 -13.15
N PRO A 106 9.79 3.02 -12.05
CA PRO A 106 11.00 2.64 -11.34
C PRO A 106 10.78 1.32 -10.59
N ARG A 107 11.89 0.65 -10.30
CA ARG A 107 11.88 -0.68 -9.66
C ARG A 107 12.67 -0.73 -8.36
N ASP A 108 13.40 0.33 -8.07
CA ASP A 108 14.27 0.42 -6.91
C ASP A 108 13.68 1.40 -5.89
N PHE A 109 13.74 1.02 -4.62
CA PHE A 109 13.54 1.96 -3.51
C PHE A 109 14.76 2.88 -3.40
N SER A 110 14.58 4.11 -2.92
CA SER A 110 15.72 5.00 -2.66
C SER A 110 16.50 4.54 -1.41
N SER A 111 17.66 5.14 -1.15
CA SER A 111 18.36 4.96 0.12
C SER A 111 17.54 5.47 1.30
N THR A 112 16.75 6.53 1.10
CA THR A 112 15.87 7.10 2.12
C THR A 112 14.76 6.13 2.48
N SER A 113 14.04 5.60 1.49
CA SER A 113 12.96 4.63 1.74
C SER A 113 13.47 3.36 2.43
N ARG A 114 14.67 2.89 2.07
CA ARG A 114 15.33 1.76 2.76
C ARG A 114 15.62 2.07 4.24
N ALA A 115 16.15 3.26 4.54
CA ALA A 115 16.39 3.67 5.91
C ALA A 115 15.09 3.84 6.72
N GLU A 116 14.00 4.26 6.07
CA GLU A 116 12.68 4.41 6.70
C GLU A 116 12.05 3.07 7.08
N ILE A 117 12.08 2.07 6.19
CA ILE A 117 11.62 0.72 6.56
C ILE A 117 12.50 0.12 7.65
N ASP A 118 13.83 0.25 7.57
CA ASP A 118 14.72 -0.23 8.63
C ASP A 118 14.36 0.42 9.98
N THR A 119 14.10 1.73 9.98
CA THR A 119 13.67 2.45 11.19
C THR A 119 12.33 1.90 11.71
N PHE A 120 11.34 1.69 10.83
CA PHE A 120 10.04 1.18 11.22
C PHE A 120 10.11 -0.24 11.78
N MET A 121 10.82 -1.15 11.10
CA MET A 121 11.02 -2.54 11.54
C MET A 121 11.73 -2.63 12.90
N ASN A 122 12.60 -1.67 13.22
CA ASN A 122 13.34 -1.64 14.49
C ASN A 122 12.62 -0.90 15.63
N THR A 123 11.58 -0.12 15.34
CA THR A 123 10.86 0.70 16.35
C THR A 123 9.50 0.15 16.72
N VAL A 124 8.94 -0.75 15.92
CA VAL A 124 7.61 -1.33 16.12
C VAL A 124 7.71 -2.86 16.20
N SER A 125 6.98 -3.47 17.12
CA SER A 125 6.85 -4.93 17.17
C SER A 125 5.95 -5.40 16.02
N LEU A 126 6.55 -5.95 14.97
CA LEU A 126 5.85 -6.51 13.81
C LEU A 126 5.66 -8.01 13.95
N SER A 127 5.03 -8.42 15.06
CA SER A 127 4.85 -9.83 15.40
C SER A 127 4.00 -10.60 14.37
N CYS A 128 3.19 -9.92 13.55
CA CYS A 128 2.45 -10.58 12.47
C CYS A 128 3.40 -11.13 11.39
N LEU A 129 4.54 -10.49 11.16
CA LEU A 129 5.55 -10.92 10.17
C LEU A 129 6.54 -11.96 10.73
N ALA A 130 6.50 -12.23 12.04
CA ALA A 130 7.33 -13.24 12.68
C ALA A 130 6.68 -14.61 12.48
N ASN A 131 7.17 -15.34 11.47
CA ASN A 131 6.77 -16.73 11.20
C ASN A 131 7.57 -17.74 12.04
#